data_AF-A0A522W3P4-F1
#
_entry.id   AF-A0A522W3P4-F1
#
_cell.length_a   1.000
_cell.length_b   1.000
_cell.length_c   1.000
_cell.angle_alpha   90.00
_cell.angle_beta   90.00
_cell.angle_gamma   90.00
#
_symmetry.space_group_name_H-M   'P 1'
#
loop_
_entity.id
_entity.type
_entity.pdbx_description
1 polymer ?
#
loop_
_entity_poly.entity_id
_entity_poly.type
_entity_poly.pdbx_seq_one_letter_code
_entity_poly.pdbx_strand_id
1 'polypeptide(L)' 'TPPTFEINVQTKKKLPGSFYAYVENRIREQFGFEGSPIIINAKPESK' A
#
# COMPACT_ATOMS: atom_id res chain seq x y z
N THR A 1 -16.50 -3.90 -3.51
CA THR A 1 -15.30 -3.40 -4.22
C THR A 1 -14.22 -3.17 -3.19
N PRO A 2 -13.01 -3.73 -3.35
CA PRO A 2 -11.94 -3.63 -2.35
C PRO A 2 -11.37 -2.20 -2.25
N PRO A 3 -11.06 -1.70 -1.04
CA PRO A 3 -10.33 -0.45 -0.86
C PRO A 3 -9.01 -0.48 -1.63
N THR A 4 -8.78 0.54 -2.47
CA THR A 4 -7.59 0.63 -3.32
C THR A 4 -6.83 1.91 -2.98
N PHE A 5 -5.54 1.76 -2.74
CA PHE A 5 -4.62 2.84 -2.39
C PHE A 5 -3.51 2.94 -3.43
N GLU A 6 -3.16 4.18 -3.78
CA GLU A 6 -2.00 4.47 -4.60
C GLU A 6 -0.93 5.12 -3.73
N ILE A 7 0.29 4.57 -3.77
CA ILE A 7 1.45 5.11 -3.08
C ILE A 7 2.48 5.59 -4.10
N ASN A 8 2.77 6.89 -4.05
CA ASN A 8 3.84 7.51 -4.83
C ASN A 8 5.16 7.32 -4.08
N VAL A 9 6.12 6.68 -4.73
CA VAL A 9 7.42 6.36 -4.14
C VAL A 9 8.53 7.09 -4.89
N GLN A 10 9.37 7.80 -4.16
CA GLN A 10 10.51 8.53 -4.76
C GLN A 10 11.60 7.60 -5.31
N THR A 11 11.55 6.32 -4.97
CA THR A 11 12.51 5.33 -5.45
C THR A 11 12.03 4.68 -6.74
N LYS A 12 12.96 4.49 -7.68
CA LYS A 12 12.74 3.64 -8.87
C LYS A 12 12.82 2.15 -8.55
N LYS A 13 13.35 1.79 -7.37
CA LYS A 13 13.47 0.40 -6.94
C LYS A 13 12.12 -0.11 -6.45
N LYS A 14 11.82 -1.37 -6.76
CA LYS A 14 10.67 -2.07 -6.20
C LYS A 14 10.82 -2.15 -4.69
N LEU A 15 9.76 -1.79 -3.96
CA LEU A 15 9.74 -1.93 -2.52
C LEU A 15 9.75 -3.42 -2.13
N PRO A 16 10.36 -3.80 -0.99
CA PRO A 16 10.28 -5.16 -0.49
C PRO A 16 8.84 -5.58 -0.17
N GLY A 17 8.50 -6.86 -0.34
CA GLY A 17 7.18 -7.40 0.01
C GLY A 17 6.78 -7.14 1.47
N SER A 18 7.74 -7.19 2.40
CA SER A 18 7.53 -6.89 3.81
C SER A 18 7.07 -5.45 4.06
N PHE A 19 7.49 -4.50 3.23
CA PHE A 19 7.05 -3.11 3.35
C PHE A 19 5.59 -2.96 2.93
N TYR A 20 5.15 -3.65 1.87
CA TYR A 20 3.74 -3.67 1.48
C TYR A 20 2.87 -4.26 2.60
N ALA A 21 3.27 -5.38 3.19
CA ALA A 21 2.54 -5.99 4.29
C ALA A 21 2.45 -5.06 5.52
N TYR A 22 3.53 -4.34 5.84
CA TYR A 22 3.53 -3.35 6.89
C TYR A 22 2.52 -2.22 6.64
N VAL A 23 2.54 -1.62 5.44
CA VAL A 23 1.61 -0.54 5.07
C VAL A 23 0.16 -1.05 5.08
N GLU A 24 -0.08 -2.24 4.56
CA GLU A 24 -1.41 -2.86 4.51
C GLU A 24 -2.01 -3.03 5.91
N ASN A 25 -1.23 -3.59 6.86
CA ASN A 25 -1.65 -3.72 8.25
C ASN A 25 -1.88 -2.37 8.90
N ARG A 26 -1.05 -1.36 8.60
CA ARG A 26 -1.25 -0.02 9.14
C ARG A 26 -2.54 0.62 8.64
N ILE A 27 -2.88 0.42 7.36
CA ILE A 27 -4.14 0.90 6.79
C ILE A 27 -5.33 0.17 7.44
N ARG A 28 -5.23 -1.14 7.70
CA ARG A 28 -6.28 -1.88 8.44
C ARG A 28 -6.53 -1.29 9.82
N GLU A 29 -5.47 -1.12 10.61
CA GLU A 29 -5.55 -0.60 11.97
C GLU A 29 -6.14 0.81 12.04
N GLN A 30 -5.76 1.69 11.11
CA GLN A 30 -6.15 3.11 11.16
C GLN A 30 -7.56 3.37 10.61
N PHE A 31 -8.03 2.56 9.66
CA PHE A 31 -9.30 2.79 8.96
C PHE A 31 -10.34 1.70 9.21
N GLY A 32 -10.02 0.68 9.99
CA GLY A 32 -10.96 -0.39 10.37
C GLY A 32 -11.26 -1.39 9.24
N PHE A 33 -10.30 -1.66 8.36
CA PHE A 33 -10.47 -2.60 7.23
C PHE A 33 -10.13 -4.06 7.57
N GLU A 34 -10.33 -4.47 8.83
CA GLU A 34 -10.11 -5.86 9.26
C GLU A 34 -10.95 -6.83 8.43
N GLY A 35 -10.32 -7.91 7.95
CA GLY A 35 -10.97 -8.92 7.10
C GLY A 35 -11.32 -8.45 5.67
N SER A 36 -11.00 -7.20 5.30
CA SER A 36 -11.22 -6.69 3.95
C SER A 36 -9.97 -6.83 3.08
N PRO A 37 -10.10 -7.26 1.82
CA PRO A 37 -8.99 -7.24 0.87
C PRO A 37 -8.62 -5.80 0.50
N ILE A 38 -7.36 -5.43 0.71
CA ILE A 38 -6.81 -4.11 0.37
C ILE A 38 -5.90 -4.24 -0.85
N ILE A 39 -6.03 -3.33 -1.81
CA ILE A 39 -5.16 -3.25 -2.99
C ILE A 39 -4.22 -2.07 -2.83
N ILE A 40 -2.91 -2.29 -2.99
CA ILE A 40 -1.88 -1.24 -2.93
C ILE A 40 -1.14 -1.19 -4.26
N ASN A 41 -1.23 -0.06 -4.95
CA ASN A 41 -0.50 0.21 -6.19
C ASN A 41 0.66 1.17 -5.91
N ALA A 42 1.89 0.70 -6.05
CA ALA A 42 3.07 1.55 -5.98
C ALA A 42 3.43 2.12 -7.34
N LYS A 43 3.46 3.44 -7.44
CA LYS A 43 3.97 4.14 -8.61
C LYS A 43 5.25 4.89 -8.26
N PRO A 44 6.34 4.70 -9.02
CA PRO A 44 7.49 5.58 -8.90
C PRO A 44 7.05 7.00 -9.25
N GLU A 45 7.40 7.96 -8.40
CA GLU A 45 7.11 9.37 -8.63
C GLU A 45 7.81 9.79 -9.93
N SER A 46 7.01 10.15 -10.92
CA SER A 46 7.51 10.67 -12.19
C SER A 46 7.82 12.15 -11.98
N LYS A 47 9.09 12.45 -11.70
CA LYS A 47 9.61 13.82 -11.87
C LYS A 47 9.61 14.20 -13.35
#